data_AF-A0A529VJ34-F1
#
_entry.id   AF-A0A529VJ34-F1
#
_cell.length_a   1.000
_cell.length_b   1.000
_cell.length_c   1.000
_cell.angle_alpha   90.00
_cell.angle_beta   90.00
_cell.angle_gamma   90.00
#
_symmetry.space_group_name_H-M   'P 1'
#
loop_
_entity.id
_entity.type
_entity.pdbx_description
1 polymer ?
#
loop_
_entity_poly.entity_id
_entity_poly.type
_entity_poly.pdbx_seq_one_letter_code
_entity_poly.pdbx_strand_id
1 'polypeptide(L)' 'MKPKIFIDGEHGTTGLQIRALLADRGDLEIIS' A
#
# COMPACT_ATOMS: atom_id res chain seq x y z
N MET A 1 -6.95 4.82 15.34
CA MET A 1 -7.00 5.31 13.95
C MET A 1 -5.80 4.73 13.23
N LYS A 2 -5.98 3.95 12.17
CA LYS A 2 -4.84 3.41 11.40
C LYS A 2 -4.31 4.51 10.46
N PRO A 3 -2.99 4.62 10.26
CA PRO A 3 -2.42 5.49 9.24
C PRO A 3 -2.89 5.05 7.85
N LYS A 4 -3.23 6.03 7.01
CA LYS A 4 -3.67 5.80 5.63
C LYS A 4 -2.51 6.05 4.67
N ILE A 5 -2.33 5.15 3.71
CA ILE A 5 -1.27 5.26 2.69
C ILE A 5 -1.89 5.19 1.31
N PHE A 6 -1.59 6.20 0.50
CA PHE A 6 -1.83 6.20 -0.94
C PHE A 6 -0.53 5.87 -1.68
N ILE A 7 -0.59 4.99 -2.68
CA ILE A 7 0.56 4.61 -3.50
C ILE A 7 0.41 5.29 -4.86
N ASP A 8 1.13 6.40 -5.05
CA ASP A 8 1.21 7.03 -6.36
C ASP A 8 1.93 6.09 -7.34
N GLY A 9 1.27 5.77 -8.46
CA GLY A 9 1.73 4.77 -9.42
C GLY A 9 1.50 3.31 -9.03
N GLU A 10 0.43 2.98 -8.29
CA GLU A 10 0.16 1.61 -7.79
C GLU A 10 0.09 0.52 -8.87
N HIS A 11 -0.21 0.88 -10.13
CA HIS A 11 -0.26 -0.05 -11.27
C HIS A 11 1.12 -0.34 -11.89
N GLY A 12 2.16 0.42 -11.52
CA GLY A 12 3.53 0.11 -11.91
C GLY A 12 4.06 -1.13 -11.18
N THR A 13 5.08 -1.78 -11.74
CA THR A 13 5.67 -2.99 -11.13
C THR A 13 6.19 -2.71 -9.71
N THR A 14 6.82 -1.56 -9.49
CA THR A 14 7.24 -1.12 -8.15
C THR A 14 6.05 -0.87 -7.22
N GLY A 15 4.97 -0.27 -7.73
CA GLY A 15 3.74 -0.01 -6.96
C GLY A 15 3.09 -1.29 -6.48
N LEU A 16 3.01 -2.31 -7.35
CA LEU A 16 2.50 -3.64 -7.02
C LEU A 16 3.37 -4.34 -5.96
N GLN A 17 4.69 -4.20 -6.04
CA GLN A 17 5.61 -4.74 -5.03
C GLN A 17 5.42 -4.05 -3.67
N ILE A 18 5.33 -2.72 -3.64
CA ILE A 18 5.05 -1.95 -2.42
C ILE A 18 3.73 -2.41 -1.81
N ARG A 19 2.67 -2.53 -2.62
CA ARG A 19 1.35 -2.99 -2.17
C ARG A 19 1.40 -4.40 -1.59
N ALA A 20 2.13 -5.33 -2.21
CA ALA A 20 2.30 -6.69 -1.70
C ALA A 20 3.03 -6.71 -0.35
N LEU A 21 4.12 -5.95 -0.21
CA LEU A 21 4.88 -5.84 1.05
C LEU A 21 4.06 -5.23 2.19
N LEU A 22 3.21 -4.24 1.87
CA LEU A 22 2.37 -3.57 2.85
C LEU A 22 1.07 -4.34 3.17
N ALA A 23 0.69 -5.36 2.38
CA ALA A 23 -0.52 -6.13 2.61
C ALA A 23 -0.51 -6.89 3.95
N ASP A 24 0.67 -7.31 4.41
CA ASP A 24 0.85 -8.05 5.68
C ASP A 24 0.86 -7.12 6.91
N ARG A 25 0.84 -5.79 6.71
CA ARG A 25 0.82 -4.79 7.79
C ARG A 25 -0.60 -4.56 8.30
N GLY A 26 -1.00 -5.30 9.34
CA GLY A 26 -2.32 -5.18 9.96
C GLY A 26 -2.64 -3.82 10.61
N ASP A 27 -1.67 -2.93 10.76
CA ASP A 27 -1.83 -1.60 11.36
C ASP A 27 -1.91 -0.46 10.33
N LEU A 28 -1.80 -0.76 9.03
CA LEU A 28 -1.97 0.20 7.95
C LEU A 28 -3.33 0.06 7.26
N GLU A 29 -3.78 1.13 6.61
CA GLU A 29 -4.90 1.15 5.68
C GLU A 29 -4.40 1.66 4.32
N ILE A 30 -4.36 0.77 3.31
CA ILE A 30 -4.02 1.14 1.94
C ILE A 30 -5.26 1.72 1.27
N ILE A 31 -5.13 2.90 0.67
CA ILE A 31 -6.19 3.56 -0.09
C ILE A 31 -5.73 3.74 -1.55
N SER A 32 -6.66 3.48 -2.48
CA SER A 32 -6.52 3.68 -3.94
C SER A 32 -7.28 4.91 -4.40
#